data_AF-A0A2S0L5V8-F1
#
_entry.id   AF-A0A2S0L5V8-F1
#
_cell.length_a   1.000
_cell.length_b   1.000
_cell.length_c   1.000
_cell.angle_alpha   90.00
_cell.angle_beta   90.00
_cell.angle_gamma   90.00
#
_symmetry.space_group_name_H-M   'P 1'
#
loop_
_entity.id
_entity.type
_entity.pdbx_description
1 polymer ?
#
loop_
_entity_poly.entity_id
_entity_poly.type
_entity_poly.pdbx_seq_one_letter_code
_entity_poly.pdbx_strand_id
1 'polypeptide(L)' 'MSTVSLRVPEDELKIFKSYAQHNNKTLSEIIRTTLLERIEEEYDLQVFTDYEAEKAAGTLKTHPISELWDEIDL' A
#
# COMPACT_ATOMS: atom_id res chain seq x y z
N MET A 1 -2.96 -3.40 -23.21
CA MET A 1 -2.75 -2.58 -22.01
C MET A 1 -3.98 -1.72 -21.79
N SER A 2 -4.45 -1.60 -20.55
CA SER A 2 -5.55 -0.69 -20.20
C SER A 2 -5.02 0.73 -20.04
N THR A 3 -5.78 1.73 -20.49
CA THR A 3 -5.41 3.14 -20.40
C THR A 3 -6.29 3.85 -19.38
N VAL A 4 -5.68 4.63 -18.49
CA VAL A 4 -6.39 5.52 -17.56
C VAL A 4 -6.23 6.95 -18.04
N SER A 5 -7.34 7.68 -18.18
CA SER A 5 -7.33 9.10 -18.55
C SER A 5 -7.73 9.93 -17.35
N LEU A 6 -6.85 10.86 -16.94
CA LEU A 6 -7.10 11.78 -15.84
C LEU A 6 -7.09 13.21 -16.39
N ARG A 7 -8.16 13.97 -16.11
CA ARG A 7 -8.21 15.40 -16.42
C ARG A 7 -7.57 16.17 -15.28
N VAL A 8 -6.58 16.99 -15.62
CA VAL A 8 -5.87 17.86 -14.67
C VAL A 8 -5.71 19.26 -15.27
N PRO A 9 -5.69 20.33 -14.45
CA PRO A 9 -5.29 21.66 -14.89
C PRO A 9 -3.88 21.68 -15.48
N GLU A 10 -3.62 22.58 -16.43
CA GLU A 10 -2.30 22.70 -17.08
C GLU A 10 -1.17 23.01 -16.09
N ASP A 11 -1.44 23.79 -15.05
CA ASP A 11 -0.41 24.16 -14.07
C ASP A 11 -0.05 22.98 -13.16
N GLU A 12 -1.02 22.15 -12.76
CA GLU A 12 -0.75 20.90 -12.04
C GLU A 12 0.02 19.90 -12.92
N LEU A 13 -0.35 19.79 -14.20
CA LEU A 13 0.34 18.92 -15.14
C LEU A 13 1.82 19.29 -15.30
N LYS A 14 2.15 20.58 -15.32
CA LYS A 14 3.55 21.05 -15.34
C LYS A 14 4.30 20.56 -14.10
N ILE A 15 3.71 20.72 -12.92
CA ILE A 15 4.30 20.27 -11.65
C ILE A 15 4.55 18.76 -11.66
N PHE A 16 3.56 17.97 -12.07
CA PHE A 16 3.70 16.51 -12.13
C PHE A 16 4.79 16.06 -13.10
N LYS A 17 4.90 16.71 -14.27
CA LYS A 17 5.96 16.43 -15.25
C LYS A 17 7.33 16.78 -14.70
N SER A 18 7.49 17.95 -14.08
CA SER A 18 8.75 18.35 -13.45
C SER A 18 9.15 17.36 -12.34
N TYR A 19 8.21 16.97 -11.47
CA TYR A 19 8.46 15.97 -10.43
C TYR A 19 8.92 14.62 -11.01
N ALA A 20 8.23 14.12 -12.04
CA ALA A 20 8.59 12.87 -12.69
C ALA A 20 10.00 12.94 -13.32
N GLN A 21 10.33 14.05 -13.99
CA GLN A 21 11.66 14.31 -14.54
C GLN A 21 12.75 14.33 -13.47
N HIS A 22 12.53 15.04 -12.37
CA HIS A 22 13.48 15.09 -11.26
C HIS A 22 13.75 13.71 -10.63
N ASN A 23 12.76 12.82 -10.66
CA ASN A 23 12.86 11.46 -10.15
C ASN A 23 13.28 10.41 -11.21
N ASN A 24 13.63 10.84 -12.43
CA ASN A 24 13.94 9.96 -13.57
C ASN A 24 12.88 8.87 -13.81
N LYS A 25 11.61 9.22 -13.62
CA LYS A 25 10.45 8.34 -13.79
C LYS A 25 9.45 8.96 -14.76
N THR A 26 8.60 8.14 -15.36
CA THR A 26 7.46 8.60 -16.14
C THR A 26 6.30 8.99 -15.22
N LEU A 27 5.41 9.85 -15.71
CA LEU A 27 4.21 10.23 -14.96
C LEU A 27 3.33 9.01 -14.63
N SER A 28 3.23 8.06 -15.56
CA SER A 28 2.48 6.82 -15.37
C SER A 28 3.06 5.93 -14.27
N GLU A 29 4.39 5.89 -14.12
CA GLU A 29 5.04 5.15 -13.04
C GLU A 29 4.77 5.80 -11.68
N ILE A 30 4.95 7.13 -11.59
CA ILE A 30 4.66 7.87 -10.35
C ILE A 30 3.20 7.65 -9.92
N ILE A 31 2.24 7.88 -10.83
CA ILE A 31 0.80 7.73 -10.53
C ILE A 31 0.49 6.30 -10.10
N ARG A 32 1.03 5.28 -10.80
CA ARG A 32 0.79 3.88 -10.45
C ARG A 32 1.34 3.54 -9.08
N THR A 33 2.59 3.90 -8.81
CA THR A 33 3.24 3.60 -7.54
C THR A 33 2.53 4.30 -6.39
N THR A 34 2.23 5.59 -6.52
CA THR A 34 1.52 6.34 -5.46
C THR A 34 0.11 5.81 -5.21
N LEU A 35 -0.62 5.38 -6.25
CA LEU A 35 -1.93 4.76 -6.06
C LEU A 35 -1.83 3.42 -5.30
N LEU A 36 -0.85 2.58 -5.64
CA LEU A 36 -0.65 1.30 -4.97
C LEU A 36 -0.22 1.51 -3.52
N GLU A 37 0.73 2.41 -3.26
CA GLU A 37 1.17 2.76 -1.90
C GLU A 37 0.00 3.25 -1.04
N ARG A 38 -0.89 4.06 -1.60
CA ARG A 38 -2.07 4.54 -0.87
C ARG A 38 -3.05 3.41 -0.56
N ILE A 39 -3.28 2.49 -1.49
CA ILE A 39 -4.16 1.33 -1.28
C ILE A 39 -3.57 0.41 -0.20
N GLU A 40 -2.25 0.16 -0.26
CA GLU A 40 -1.53 -0.63 0.73
C GLU A 40 -1.63 -0.01 2.13
N GLU A 41 -1.41 1.30 2.25
CA GLU A 41 -1.54 2.01 3.53
C GLU A 41 -2.96 1.91 4.11
N GLU A 42 -4.01 2.07 3.29
CA GLU A 42 -5.39 1.89 3.76
C GLU A 42 -5.67 0.47 4.23
N TYR A 43 -5.16 -0.51 3.49
CA TYR A 43 -5.32 -1.92 3.83
C TYR A 43 -4.59 -2.27 5.13
N ASP A 44 -3.34 -1.87 5.26
CA ASP A 44 -2.52 -2.13 6.45
C ASP A 44 -3.14 -1.50 7.70
N LEU A 45 -3.61 -0.24 7.61
CA LEU A 45 -4.32 0.42 8.70
C LEU A 45 -5.59 -0.33 9.10
N GLN A 46 -6.34 -0.85 8.12
CA GLN A 46 -7.53 -1.65 8.40
C GLN A 46 -7.16 -2.95 9.11
N VAL A 47 -6.13 -3.67 8.64
CA VAL A 47 -5.64 -4.90 9.28
C VAL A 47 -5.23 -4.66 10.73
N PHE A 48 -4.50 -3.57 11.01
CA PHE A 48 -4.13 -3.21 12.38
C PHE A 48 -5.35 -2.88 13.24
N THR A 49 -6.33 -2.17 12.68
CA THR A 49 -7.57 -1.84 13.38
C THR A 49 -8.34 -3.11 13.76
N ASP A 50 -8.45 -4.06 12.84
CA ASP A 50 -9.12 -5.33 13.06
C ASP A 50 -8.38 -6.17 14.12
N TYR A 51 -7.06 -6.24 14.02
CA TYR A 51 -6.21 -6.91 15.01
C TYR A 51 -6.42 -6.34 16.43
N GLU A 52 -6.39 -5.01 16.60
CA GLU A 52 -6.59 -4.39 17.91
C GLU A 52 -8.02 -4.60 18.43
N ALA A 53 -9.03 -4.63 17.54
CA ALA A 53 -10.40 -4.96 17.91
C ALA A 53 -10.55 -6.41 18.40
N GLU A 54 -9.96 -7.39 17.69
CA GLU A 54 -9.97 -8.80 18.10
C GLU A 54 -9.22 -9.02 19.42
N LYS A 55 -8.10 -8.32 19.61
CA LYS A 55 -7.32 -8.33 20.84
C LYS A 55 -8.12 -7.77 22.01
N ALA A 56 -8.80 -6.64 21.83
CA ALA A 56 -9.67 -6.03 22.84
C ALA A 56 -10.89 -6.90 23.17
N ALA A 57 -11.44 -7.60 22.17
CA ALA A 57 -12.54 -8.56 22.34
C ALA A 57 -12.09 -9.89 22.97
N GLY A 58 -10.78 -10.16 23.06
CA GLY A 58 -10.23 -11.43 23.54
C GLY A 58 -10.45 -12.59 22.57
N THR A 59 -10.78 -12.31 21.30
CA THR A 59 -11.02 -13.32 20.25
C THR A 59 -9.78 -13.57 19.38
N LEU A 60 -8.70 -12.82 19.62
CA LEU A 60 -7.44 -12.95 18.91
C LEU A 60 -6.87 -14.36 19.07
N LYS A 61 -6.62 -15.02 17.94
CA LYS A 61 -5.94 -16.32 17.91
C LYS A 61 -4.43 -16.10 17.82
N THR A 62 -3.71 -16.62 18.80
CA THR A 62 -2.25 -16.57 18.83
C THR A 62 -1.69 -17.97 18.94
N HIS A 63 -0.60 -18.23 18.22
CA HIS A 63 0.12 -19.50 18.27
C HIS A 63 1.53 -19.28 18.83
N PRO A 64 2.05 -20.19 19.66
CA PRO A 64 3.43 -20.12 20.12
C PRO A 64 4.39 -20.31 18.94
N ILE A 65 5.54 -19.63 19.00
CA ILE A 65 6.54 -19.71 17.93
C ILE A 65 7.08 -21.14 17.69
N SER A 66 7.02 -22.01 18.70
CA SER A 66 7.39 -23.42 18.56
C SER A 66 6.54 -24.18 17.56
N GLU A 67 5.23 -23.91 17.49
CA GLU A 67 4.34 -24.54 16.50
C GLU A 67 4.77 -24.16 15.07
N LEU A 68 5.17 -22.91 14.86
CA LEU A 68 5.69 -22.46 13.57
C LEU A 68 6.99 -23.18 13.19
N TRP A 69 7.91 -23.39 14.15
CA TRP A 69 9.17 -24.11 13.90
C TRP A 69 8.94 -25.56 13.50
N ASP A 70 8.02 -26.24 14.22
CA ASP A 70 7.60 -27.60 13.87
C ASP A 70 6.98 -27.66 12.46
N GLU A 71 6.19 -26.65 12.06
CA GLU A 71 5.57 -26.57 10.71
C GLU A 71 6.58 -26.35 9.58
N ILE A 72 7.69 -25.66 9.83
CA ILE A 72 8.70 -25.32 8.83
C ILE A 72 9.97 -26.19 8.92
N ASP A 73 9.91 -27.29 9.68
CA ASP A 73 11.01 -28.24 9.90
C ASP A 73 12.32 -27.59 10.43
N LEU A 74 12.21 -26.63 11.37
CA LEU A 74 13.34 -25.93 12.01
C LEU A 74 13.55 -26.26 13.48
#